data_AF-A0A0M8P3G3-F1
#
_entry.id   AF-A0A0M8P3G3-F1
#
_cell.length_a   1.000
_cell.length_b   1.000
_cell.length_c   1.000
_cell.angle_alpha   90.00
_cell.angle_beta   90.00
_cell.angle_gamma   90.00
#
_symmetry.space_group_name_H-M   'P 1'
#
loop_
_entity.id
_entity.type
_entity.pdbx_description
1 polymer ?
#
loop_
_entity_poly.entity_id
_entity_poly.type
_entity_poly.pdbx_seq_one_letter_code
_entity_poly.pdbx_strand_id
1 'polypeptide(L)'
;MFTSASSVSFRSSTLSSSLLKMYSSAIRARMATSFAARRGFSTTRTQLGSPYHYAEGPRTNIPFNPLTKHFFWRYWAFMITGFGTPFAIAVWQTYKTK
;
A
#
# COMPACT_ATOMS: atom_id res chain seq x y z
N MET A 1 65.47 12.16 18.67
CA MET A 1 64.03 11.83 18.52
C MET A 1 63.28 13.09 18.18
N PHE A 2 62.96 13.31 16.91
CA PHE A 2 61.85 14.17 16.49
C PHE A 2 61.24 13.55 15.23
N THR A 3 59.95 13.21 15.35
CA THR A 3 59.09 12.55 14.37
C THR A 3 58.24 13.61 13.65
N SER A 4 57.70 13.23 12.48
CA SER A 4 56.43 13.72 11.88
C SER A 4 56.60 14.78 10.79
N ALA A 5 55.92 14.75 9.63
CA ALA A 5 55.00 13.77 9.03
C ALA A 5 54.94 14.05 7.51
N SER A 6 54.84 12.99 6.70
CA SER A 6 54.58 13.07 5.28
C SER A 6 53.12 13.44 5.03
N SER A 7 52.83 14.62 4.47
CA SER A 7 51.47 15.01 4.10
C SER A 7 51.05 14.30 2.80
N VAL A 8 50.16 13.32 2.89
CA VAL A 8 49.49 12.73 1.73
C VAL A 8 48.38 13.68 1.28
N SER A 9 48.58 14.32 0.11
CA SER A 9 47.56 15.14 -0.53
C SER A 9 46.48 14.22 -1.13
N PHE A 10 45.31 14.19 -0.49
CA PHE A 10 44.14 13.49 -1.02
C PHE A 10 43.59 14.30 -2.20
N ARG A 11 43.85 13.84 -3.42
CA ARG A 11 43.28 14.43 -4.64
C ARG A 11 41.76 14.27 -4.59
N SER A 12 41.06 15.37 -4.35
CA SER A 12 39.60 15.44 -4.48
C SER A 12 39.20 15.06 -5.91
N SER A 13 38.52 13.92 -6.05
CA SER A 13 37.96 13.50 -7.33
C SER A 13 36.87 14.48 -7.73
N THR A 14 37.13 15.29 -8.75
CA THR A 14 36.15 16.20 -9.33
C THR A 14 35.05 15.38 -10.01
N LEU A 15 33.99 15.05 -9.27
CA LEU A 15 32.76 14.53 -9.85
C LEU A 15 32.24 15.56 -10.86
N SER A 16 32.17 15.17 -12.13
CA SER A 16 31.70 16.04 -13.21
C SER A 16 30.36 16.66 -12.86
N SER A 17 30.21 17.97 -13.08
CA SER A 17 28.97 18.70 -12.82
C SER A 17 27.77 18.10 -13.58
N SER A 18 28.01 17.42 -14.71
CA SER A 18 27.00 16.66 -15.45
C SER A 18 26.52 15.42 -14.69
N LEU A 19 27.43 14.68 -14.05
CA LEU A 19 27.09 13.50 -13.24
C LEU A 19 26.28 13.90 -12.00
N LEU A 20 26.64 15.01 -11.36
CA LEU A 20 25.88 15.55 -10.23
C LEU A 20 24.47 15.99 -10.66
N LYS A 21 24.33 16.66 -11.81
CA LYS A 21 23.03 17.04 -12.38
C LYS A 21 22.17 15.82 -12.72
N MET A 22 22.77 14.79 -13.33
CA MET A 22 22.07 13.54 -13.66
C MET A 22 21.63 12.79 -12.40
N TYR A 23 22.49 12.72 -11.38
CA TYR A 23 22.18 12.09 -10.11
C TYR A 23 21.03 12.80 -9.37
N SER A 24 21.06 14.14 -9.31
CA SER A 24 19.95 14.92 -8.74
C SER A 24 18.65 14.74 -9.51
N SER A 25 18.72 14.63 -10.85
CA SER A 25 17.56 14.40 -11.70
C SER A 25 16.96 13.02 -11.49
N ALA A 26 17.80 11.98 -11.36
CA ALA A 26 17.38 10.62 -11.07
C ALA A 26 16.71 10.49 -9.69
N ILE A 27 17.25 11.16 -8.67
CA ILE A 27 16.63 11.20 -7.34
C ILE A 27 15.29 11.94 -7.39
N ARG A 28 15.21 13.09 -8.07
CA ARG A 28 13.95 13.84 -8.21
C ARG A 28 12.88 13.03 -8.95
N ALA A 29 13.25 12.29 -9.98
CA ALA A 29 12.33 11.40 -10.70
C ALA A 29 11.78 10.27 -9.80
N ARG A 30 12.65 9.64 -9.00
CA ARG A 30 12.22 8.63 -8.00
C ARG A 30 11.27 9.19 -6.95
N MET A 31 11.50 10.43 -6.50
CA MET A 31 10.62 11.12 -5.56
C MET A 31 9.29 11.56 -6.18
N ALA A 32 9.26 11.85 -7.48
CA ALA A 32 8.03 12.15 -8.20
C ALA A 32 7.13 10.91 -8.32
N THR A 33 7.70 9.73 -8.59
CA THR A 33 6.96 8.46 -8.64
C THR A 33 6.36 8.08 -7.28
N SER A 34 7.07 8.31 -6.17
CA SER A 34 6.54 8.03 -4.83
C SER A 34 5.40 8.97 -4.44
N PHE A 35 5.40 10.21 -4.94
CA PHE A 35 4.29 11.15 -4.77
C PHE A 35 3.08 10.78 -5.65
N ALA A 36 3.32 10.35 -6.89
CA ALA A 36 2.26 9.90 -7.80
C ALA A 36 1.56 8.63 -7.30
N ALA A 37 2.32 7.66 -6.76
CA ALA A 37 1.76 6.44 -6.17
C ALA A 37 0.91 6.70 -4.91
N ARG A 38 1.09 7.85 -4.23
CA ARG A 38 0.31 8.27 -3.05
C ARG A 38 -0.88 9.17 -3.40
N ARG A 39 -0.95 9.68 -4.63
CA ARG A 39 -2.12 10.42 -5.12
C ARG A 39 -3.13 9.39 -5.62
N GLY A 40 -4.06 9.00 -4.76
CA GLY A 40 -5.27 8.30 -5.22
C GLY A 40 -5.94 9.19 -6.26
N PHE A 41 -5.87 8.79 -7.53
CA PHE A 41 -6.43 9.51 -8.66
C PHE A 41 -7.96 9.49 -8.57
N SER A 42 -8.52 10.32 -7.70
CA SER A 42 -9.94 10.59 -7.62
C SER A 42 -10.21 11.92 -8.34
N THR A 43 -11.08 11.90 -9.33
CA THR A 43 -11.54 13.11 -10.06
C THR A 43 -12.62 13.86 -9.29
N THR A 44 -13.11 13.30 -8.18
CA THR A 44 -14.20 13.89 -7.38
C THR A 44 -13.63 14.83 -6.32
N ARG A 45 -14.04 16.10 -6.36
CA ARG A 45 -13.76 17.10 -5.32
C ARG A 45 -14.32 16.60 -3.98
N THR A 46 -13.52 16.65 -2.92
CA THR A 46 -13.98 16.32 -1.56
C THR A 46 -15.13 17.24 -1.13
N GLN A 47 -16.32 16.68 -0.91
CA GLN A 47 -17.52 17.40 -0.51
C GLN A 47 -17.61 17.43 1.03
N LEU A 48 -16.74 18.21 1.68
CA LEU A 48 -16.61 18.32 3.15
C LEU A 48 -17.69 19.21 3.81
N GLY A 49 -18.79 19.51 3.12
CA GLY A 49 -19.82 20.44 3.59
C GLY A 49 -21.12 19.77 4.05
N SER A 50 -21.21 18.44 3.98
CA SER A 50 -22.43 17.70 4.32
C SER A 50 -22.52 17.47 5.84
N PRO A 51 -23.68 17.65 6.50
CA PRO A 51 -23.89 17.28 7.90
C PRO A 51 -23.56 15.82 8.22
N TYR A 52 -23.53 14.95 7.21
CA TYR A 52 -23.12 13.56 7.29
C TYR A 52 -21.71 13.39 6.73
N HIS A 53 -20.71 13.42 7.62
CA HIS A 53 -19.33 13.04 7.28
C HIS A 53 -19.11 11.58 7.65
N TYR A 54 -19.00 10.74 6.63
CA TYR A 54 -18.51 9.38 6.81
C TYR A 54 -16.99 9.40 6.91
N ALA A 55 -16.42 8.41 7.57
CA ALA A 55 -14.97 8.29 7.58
C ALA A 55 -14.46 8.24 6.13
N GLU A 56 -13.61 9.19 5.77
CA GLU A 56 -12.88 9.17 4.51
C GLU A 56 -11.51 8.50 4.72
N GLY A 57 -11.13 7.61 3.83
CA GLY A 57 -9.82 6.96 3.85
C GLY A 57 -9.83 5.58 3.22
N PRO A 58 -8.65 4.96 3.05
CA PRO A 58 -8.58 3.59 2.56
C PRO A 58 -9.43 2.66 3.45
N ARG A 59 -10.28 1.85 2.83
CA ARG A 59 -11.11 0.82 3.49
C ARG A 59 -12.27 1.37 4.33
N THR A 60 -12.55 2.67 4.32
CA THR A 60 -13.77 3.20 4.93
C THR A 60 -15.01 2.93 4.07
N ASN A 61 -14.81 2.51 2.82
CA ASN A 61 -15.84 2.18 1.84
C ASN A 61 -16.31 0.71 1.89
N ILE A 62 -15.73 -0.12 2.76
CA ILE A 62 -16.07 -1.55 2.85
C ILE A 62 -16.81 -1.86 4.17
N PRO A 63 -17.87 -2.68 4.12
CA PRO A 63 -18.75 -2.93 5.27
C PRO A 63 -18.16 -3.89 6.31
N PHE A 64 -16.87 -4.25 6.20
CA PHE A 64 -16.20 -5.18 7.11
C PHE A 64 -14.77 -4.70 7.41
N ASN A 65 -14.28 -5.00 8.62
CA ASN A 65 -12.93 -4.63 9.05
C ASN A 65 -11.90 -5.73 8.72
N PRO A 66 -10.95 -5.49 7.78
CA PRO A 66 -9.95 -6.49 7.40
C PRO A 66 -8.67 -6.46 8.24
N LEU A 67 -8.54 -5.58 9.25
CA LEU A 67 -7.34 -5.52 10.12
C LEU A 67 -7.47 -6.37 11.39
N THR A 68 -8.60 -7.03 11.61
CA THR A 68 -8.75 -7.88 12.79
C THR A 68 -7.87 -9.13 12.68
N LYS A 69 -7.26 -9.58 13.78
CA LYS A 69 -6.50 -10.85 13.88
C LYS A 69 -7.24 -12.04 13.25
N HIS A 70 -8.57 -12.05 13.41
CA HIS A 70 -9.44 -13.13 12.98
C HIS A 70 -10.03 -12.92 11.58
N PHE A 71 -9.56 -11.92 10.82
CA PHE A 71 -10.11 -11.62 9.48
C PHE A 71 -10.01 -12.82 8.54
N PHE A 72 -8.88 -13.54 8.57
CA PHE A 72 -8.68 -14.74 7.76
C PHE A 72 -9.80 -15.77 7.98
N TRP A 73 -10.08 -16.10 9.23
CA TRP A 73 -11.14 -17.05 9.59
C TRP A 73 -12.53 -16.54 9.19
N ARG A 74 -12.82 -15.26 9.44
CA ARG A 74 -14.11 -14.64 9.08
C ARG A 74 -14.35 -14.64 7.58
N TYR A 75 -13.33 -14.30 6.79
CA TYR A 75 -13.38 -14.25 5.34
C TYR A 75 -13.66 -15.64 4.76
N TRP A 76 -12.89 -16.65 5.17
CA TRP A 76 -13.08 -18.02 4.69
C TRP A 76 -14.40 -18.64 5.16
N ALA A 77 -14.82 -18.36 6.39
CA ALA A 77 -16.13 -18.81 6.87
C ALA A 77 -17.27 -18.24 6.01
N PHE A 78 -17.22 -16.95 5.66
CA PHE A 78 -18.19 -16.33 4.75
C PHE A 78 -18.18 -17.01 3.37
N MET A 79 -17.01 -17.24 2.79
CA MET A 79 -16.89 -17.89 1.48
C MET A 79 -17.41 -19.31 1.48
N ILE A 80 -17.01 -20.12 2.48
CA ILE A 80 -17.47 -21.52 2.62
C ILE A 80 -18.98 -21.57 2.86
N THR A 81 -19.52 -20.66 3.67
CA THR A 81 -20.96 -20.62 3.95
C THR A 81 -21.74 -20.28 2.67
N GLY A 82 -21.38 -19.19 1.99
CA GLY A 82 -22.08 -18.77 0.77
C GLY A 82 -21.99 -19.81 -0.34
N PHE A 83 -20.81 -20.37 -0.57
CA PHE A 83 -20.60 -21.40 -1.58
C PHE A 83 -21.21 -22.75 -1.20
N GLY A 84 -21.12 -23.15 0.07
CA GLY A 84 -21.58 -24.45 0.57
C GLY A 84 -23.09 -24.55 0.78
N THR A 85 -23.78 -23.43 1.02
CA THR A 85 -25.24 -23.37 1.25
C THR A 85 -26.05 -24.16 0.22
N PRO A 86 -25.92 -23.94 -1.11
CA PRO A 86 -26.71 -24.69 -2.09
C PRO A 86 -26.48 -26.21 -2.02
N PHE A 87 -25.26 -26.67 -1.74
CA PHE A 87 -24.93 -28.10 -1.64
C PHE A 87 -25.49 -28.72 -0.35
N ALA A 88 -25.37 -28.02 0.77
CA ALA A 88 -25.97 -28.47 2.03
C ALA A 88 -27.49 -28.62 1.89
N ILE A 89 -28.14 -27.66 1.21
CA ILE A 89 -29.58 -27.75 0.89
C ILE A 89 -29.85 -28.94 -0.03
N ALA A 90 -29.06 -29.15 -1.10
CA ALA A 90 -29.25 -30.28 -2.00
C ALA A 90 -29.18 -31.62 -1.25
N VAL A 91 -28.19 -31.79 -0.39
CA VAL A 91 -28.06 -32.96 0.48
C VAL A 91 -29.27 -33.08 1.39
N TRP A 92 -29.69 -32.01 2.05
CA TRP A 92 -30.91 -32.01 2.89
C TRP A 92 -32.15 -32.45 2.12
N GLN A 93 -32.30 -32.02 0.86
CA GLN A 93 -33.41 -32.43 0.00
C GLN A 93 -33.42 -33.94 -0.26
N THR A 94 -32.25 -34.59 -0.35
CA THR A 94 -32.17 -36.06 -0.53
C THR A 94 -32.70 -36.86 0.66
N TYR A 95 -32.71 -36.28 1.85
CA TYR A 95 -33.22 -36.94 3.07
C TYR A 95 -34.71 -36.69 3.30
N LYS A 96 -35.35 -35.83 2.50
CA LYS A 96 -36.80 -35.67 2.58
C LYS A 96 -37.50 -36.82 1.86
N THR A 97 -38.51 -37.38 2.51
CA THR A 97 -39.37 -38.41 1.93
C THR A 97 -39.96 -37.89 0.62
N LYS A 98 -40.00 -38.74 -0.41
CA LYS A 98 -40.66 -38.41 -1.68
C LYS A 98 -42.15 -38.19 -1.47
#